data_AF-A0A7C5N987-F1
#
_entry.id   AF-A0A7C5N987-F1
#
_cell.length_a   1.000
_cell.length_b   1.000
_cell.length_c   1.000
_cell.angle_alpha   90.00
_cell.angle_beta   90.00
_cell.angle_gamma   90.00
#
_symmetry.space_group_name_H-M   'P 1'
#
loop_
_entity.id
_entity.type
_entity.pdbx_description
1 polymer ?
#
loop_
_entity_poly.entity_id
_entity_poly.type
_entity_poly.pdbx_seq_one_letter_code
_entity_poly.pdbx_strand_id
1 'polypeptide(L)'
;MSLTVGIDWGSEVHAVCVLDERGETIDRLESKHTREGLARLLKRLAKQGAPEELPIALERPSWLLIDTVVDARDPVVPIHPNVVKASRPRYVVVNRRRDPGDAYLLADLLWTDEHRFRRLRPLFGEVKALRALVRERDDLVAERVALANQLRALLESCWPGAVAIFADIDSPISLAFVKRYPTPNSSARLGQKRLASFMARHAYCGRRSPEELLDRLCSAPTGLASDAAEAEASATSRWPWSRPWSPSSRASARSPARSSTPWRSSPQARS
;
A
#
# COMPACT_ATOMS: atom_id res chain seq x y z
N MET A 1 -19.77 -17.81 -29.90
CA MET A 1 -18.35 -18.16 -29.95
C MET A 1 -17.75 -17.73 -28.63
N SER A 2 -17.34 -18.68 -27.79
CA SER A 2 -16.76 -18.36 -26.49
C SER A 2 -15.27 -18.09 -26.66
N LEU A 3 -14.85 -16.84 -26.50
CA LEU A 3 -13.43 -16.48 -26.50
C LEU A 3 -12.92 -16.45 -25.07
N THR A 4 -11.64 -16.79 -24.87
CA THR A 4 -11.00 -16.69 -23.57
C THR A 4 -9.79 -15.78 -23.66
N VAL A 5 -9.64 -14.86 -22.70
CA VAL A 5 -8.52 -13.90 -22.69
C VAL A 5 -7.64 -14.22 -21.51
N GLY A 6 -6.33 -14.24 -21.71
CA GLY A 6 -5.33 -14.28 -20.65
C GLY A 6 -4.49 -13.03 -20.68
N ILE A 7 -4.30 -12.42 -19.51
CA ILE A 7 -3.50 -11.22 -19.35
C ILE A 7 -2.44 -11.49 -18.30
N ASP A 8 -1.18 -11.39 -18.71
CA ASP A 8 -0.03 -11.39 -17.82
C ASP A 8 0.41 -9.94 -17.58
N TRP A 9 0.53 -9.56 -16.31
CA TRP A 9 0.69 -8.17 -15.90
C TRP A 9 2.11 -7.87 -15.41
N GLY A 10 2.89 -7.18 -16.25
CA GLY A 10 4.15 -6.58 -15.83
C GLY A 10 3.97 -5.19 -15.19
N SER A 11 5.04 -4.68 -14.58
CA SER A 11 5.08 -3.32 -14.00
C SER A 11 4.98 -2.21 -15.04
N GLU A 12 5.43 -2.46 -16.28
CA GLU A 12 5.48 -1.47 -17.36
C GLU A 12 4.66 -1.86 -18.59
N VAL A 13 4.57 -3.17 -18.88
CA VAL A 13 3.90 -3.73 -20.05
C VAL A 13 3.12 -4.97 -19.64
N HIS A 14 1.97 -5.18 -20.25
CA HIS A 14 1.07 -6.29 -20.01
C HIS A 14 0.94 -7.08 -21.29
N ALA A 15 1.21 -8.38 -21.22
CA ALA A 15 1.03 -9.29 -22.33
C ALA A 15 -0.42 -9.82 -22.33
N VAL A 16 -1.02 -9.90 -23.51
CA VAL A 16 -2.41 -10.33 -23.68
C VAL A 16 -2.48 -11.38 -24.76
N CYS A 17 -3.20 -12.47 -24.49
CA CYS A 17 -3.46 -13.55 -25.42
C CYS A 17 -4.96 -13.82 -25.47
N VAL A 18 -5.51 -13.97 -26.68
CA VAL A 18 -6.92 -14.31 -26.91
C VAL A 18 -6.98 -15.65 -27.61
N LEU A 19 -7.75 -16.57 -27.02
CA LEU A 19 -8.02 -17.90 -27.55
C LEU A 19 -9.46 -17.98 -28.06
N ASP A 20 -9.66 -18.74 -29.13
CA ASP A 20 -10.99 -19.12 -29.60
C ASP A 20 -11.56 -20.32 -28.83
N GLU A 21 -12.74 -20.78 -29.26
CA GLU A 21 -13.43 -21.94 -28.68
C GLU A 21 -12.68 -23.27 -28.84
N ARG A 22 -11.70 -23.34 -29.76
CA ARG A 22 -10.84 -24.50 -30.00
C ARG A 22 -9.51 -24.41 -29.24
N GLY A 23 -9.27 -23.32 -28.51
CA GLY A 23 -8.00 -23.06 -27.84
C GLY A 23 -6.92 -22.51 -28.78
N GLU A 24 -7.26 -22.13 -30.01
CA GLU A 24 -6.30 -21.54 -30.95
C GLU A 24 -6.11 -20.05 -30.65
N THR A 25 -4.85 -19.58 -30.73
CA THR A 25 -4.54 -18.16 -30.54
C THR A 25 -5.05 -17.33 -31.72
N ILE A 26 -5.97 -16.41 -31.47
CA ILE A 26 -6.52 -15.49 -32.50
C ILE A 26 -5.98 -14.06 -32.40
N ASP A 27 -5.50 -13.63 -31.23
CA ASP A 27 -4.83 -12.33 -31.06
C ASP A 27 -3.75 -12.40 -29.96
N ARG A 28 -2.66 -11.66 -30.16
CA ARG A 28 -1.62 -11.41 -29.15
C ARG A 28 -1.17 -9.97 -29.25
N LEU A 29 -1.07 -9.32 -28.09
CA LEU A 29 -0.70 -7.91 -28.02
C LEU A 29 -0.08 -7.58 -26.68
N GLU A 30 0.61 -6.44 -26.66
CA GLU A 30 1.15 -5.84 -25.46
C GLU A 30 0.49 -4.49 -25.20
N SER A 31 0.25 -4.19 -23.92
CA SER A 31 -0.29 -2.92 -23.48
C SER A 31 0.61 -2.30 -22.43
N LYS A 32 0.96 -1.02 -22.61
CA LYS A 32 1.70 -0.27 -21.58
C LYS A 32 0.84 -0.07 -20.32
N HIS A 33 1.49 0.00 -19.17
CA HIS A 33 0.91 0.34 -17.87
C HIS A 33 0.62 1.86 -17.76
N THR A 34 -0.22 2.37 -18.66
CA THR A 34 -0.69 3.76 -18.64
C THR A 34 -2.19 3.82 -18.86
N ARG A 35 -2.83 4.93 -18.48
CA ARG A 35 -4.27 5.15 -18.71
C ARG A 35 -4.65 4.93 -20.17
N GLU A 36 -3.88 5.48 -21.10
CA GLU A 36 -4.12 5.36 -22.54
C GLU A 36 -3.85 3.95 -23.05
N GLY A 37 -2.84 3.25 -22.50
CA GLY A 37 -2.56 1.85 -22.79
C GLY A 37 -3.77 0.96 -22.45
N LEU A 38 -4.25 1.07 -21.22
CA LEU A 38 -5.40 0.29 -20.74
C LEU A 38 -6.69 0.64 -21.47
N ALA A 39 -6.96 1.91 -21.74
CA ALA A 39 -8.13 2.31 -22.53
C ALA A 39 -8.10 1.73 -23.96
N ARG A 40 -6.91 1.64 -24.58
CA ARG A 40 -6.75 1.00 -25.91
C ARG A 40 -6.94 -0.51 -25.83
N LEU A 41 -6.42 -1.16 -24.79
CA LEU A 41 -6.61 -2.57 -24.53
C LEU A 41 -8.10 -2.92 -24.44
N LEU A 42 -8.84 -2.24 -23.56
CA LEU A 42 -10.28 -2.46 -23.38
C LEU A 42 -11.06 -2.22 -24.68
N LYS A 43 -10.75 -1.15 -25.43
CA LYS A 43 -11.35 -0.89 -26.74
C LYS A 43 -11.08 -1.99 -27.76
N ARG A 44 -9.94 -2.68 -27.69
CA ARG A 44 -9.60 -3.76 -28.61
C ARG A 44 -10.30 -5.06 -28.21
N LEU A 45 -10.38 -5.37 -26.92
CA LEU A 45 -11.15 -6.51 -26.40
C LEU A 45 -12.65 -6.38 -26.73
N ALA A 46 -13.22 -5.18 -26.55
CA ALA A 46 -14.62 -4.91 -26.90
C ALA A 46 -14.96 -5.08 -28.40
N LYS A 47 -13.96 -5.14 -29.29
CA LYS A 47 -14.18 -5.47 -30.72
C LYS A 47 -14.29 -6.96 -30.98
N GLN A 48 -13.78 -7.80 -30.08
CA GLN A 48 -13.75 -9.25 -30.22
C GLN A 48 -15.05 -9.91 -29.75
N GLY A 49 -15.85 -9.23 -28.92
CA GLY A 49 -17.12 -9.73 -28.41
C GLY A 49 -17.75 -8.77 -27.41
N ALA A 50 -18.95 -9.11 -26.94
CA ALA A 50 -19.57 -8.38 -25.84
C ALA A 50 -18.74 -8.59 -24.56
N PRO A 51 -18.47 -7.55 -23.75
CA PRO A 51 -17.64 -7.66 -22.54
C PRO A 51 -18.07 -8.81 -21.62
N GLU A 52 -19.37 -9.00 -21.44
CA GLU A 52 -19.96 -10.02 -20.56
C GLU A 52 -19.70 -11.47 -21.03
N GLU A 53 -19.29 -11.65 -22.29
CA GLU A 53 -19.02 -12.94 -22.93
C GLU A 53 -17.51 -13.23 -23.04
N LEU A 54 -16.64 -12.31 -22.58
CA LEU A 54 -15.19 -12.41 -22.68
C LEU A 54 -14.56 -12.63 -21.30
N PRO A 55 -14.51 -13.87 -20.78
CA PRO A 55 -13.86 -14.14 -19.52
C PRO A 55 -12.34 -13.89 -19.61
N ILE A 56 -11.83 -13.08 -18.68
CA ILE A 56 -10.44 -12.64 -18.63
C ILE A 56 -9.72 -13.31 -17.45
N ALA A 57 -8.80 -14.22 -17.77
CA ALA A 57 -7.86 -14.81 -16.84
C ALA A 57 -6.76 -13.80 -16.48
N LEU A 58 -6.61 -13.56 -15.18
CA LEU A 58 -5.52 -12.75 -14.62
C LEU A 58 -4.83 -13.57 -13.53
N GLU A 59 -3.50 -13.62 -13.54
CA GLU A 59 -2.77 -13.95 -12.32
C GLU A 59 -3.09 -12.86 -11.28
N ARG A 60 -3.18 -13.19 -9.99
CA ARG A 60 -3.47 -12.17 -8.97
C ARG A 60 -2.24 -11.30 -8.64
N PRO A 61 -2.03 -10.17 -9.33
CA PRO A 61 -1.55 -9.00 -8.61
C PRO A 61 -2.21 -7.68 -9.07
N SER A 62 -2.68 -6.90 -8.08
CA SER A 62 -3.28 -5.54 -8.16
C SER A 62 -4.81 -5.45 -8.26
N TRP A 63 -5.45 -4.96 -7.18
CA TRP A 63 -6.88 -4.63 -7.21
C TRP A 63 -7.21 -3.43 -8.09
N LEU A 64 -6.25 -2.54 -8.40
CA LEU A 64 -6.48 -1.41 -9.32
C LEU A 64 -6.89 -1.91 -10.70
N LEU A 65 -6.26 -3.00 -11.11
CA LEU A 65 -6.48 -3.74 -12.34
C LEU A 65 -7.87 -4.38 -12.37
N ILE A 66 -8.19 -5.10 -11.30
CA ILE A 66 -9.47 -5.75 -11.13
C ILE A 66 -10.57 -4.68 -11.12
N ASP A 67 -10.37 -3.55 -10.44
CA ASP A 67 -11.34 -2.45 -10.44
C ASP A 67 -11.53 -1.87 -11.85
N THR A 68 -10.46 -1.66 -12.64
CA THR A 68 -10.58 -1.14 -14.01
C THR A 68 -11.28 -2.10 -14.99
N VAL A 69 -11.03 -3.40 -14.88
CA VAL A 69 -11.62 -4.42 -15.78
C VAL A 69 -13.05 -4.77 -15.32
N VAL A 70 -13.29 -4.83 -14.01
CA VAL A 70 -14.63 -5.02 -13.44
C VAL A 70 -15.54 -3.84 -13.76
N ASP A 71 -15.03 -2.61 -13.74
CA ASP A 71 -15.80 -1.42 -14.14
C ASP A 71 -16.14 -1.43 -15.65
N ALA A 72 -15.35 -2.15 -16.46
CA ALA A 72 -15.62 -2.38 -17.89
C ALA A 72 -16.63 -3.52 -18.17
N ARG A 73 -17.12 -4.21 -17.14
CA ARG A 73 -18.07 -5.33 -17.16
C ARG A 73 -17.54 -6.66 -17.74
N ASP A 74 -16.25 -6.76 -18.02
CA ASP A 74 -15.64 -8.03 -18.43
C ASP A 74 -15.57 -9.02 -17.23
N PRO A 75 -15.98 -10.30 -17.38
CA PRO A 75 -15.88 -11.29 -16.32
C PRO A 75 -14.42 -11.62 -16.00
N VAL A 76 -13.90 -11.07 -14.89
CA VAL A 76 -12.55 -11.38 -14.43
C VAL A 76 -12.52 -12.73 -13.72
N VAL A 77 -11.58 -13.59 -14.09
CA VAL A 77 -11.31 -14.88 -13.44
C VAL A 77 -9.91 -14.87 -12.85
N PRO A 78 -9.77 -14.72 -11.52
CA PRO A 78 -8.47 -14.70 -10.88
C PRO A 78 -7.90 -16.11 -10.79
N ILE A 79 -6.72 -16.31 -11.35
CA ILE A 79 -5.95 -17.54 -11.23
C ILE A 79 -4.87 -17.34 -10.17
N HIS A 80 -4.81 -18.27 -9.22
CA HIS A 80 -3.83 -18.20 -8.14
C HIS A 80 -2.41 -18.47 -8.69
N PRO A 81 -1.37 -17.70 -8.30
CA PRO A 81 0.02 -17.91 -8.77
C PRO A 81 0.51 -19.36 -8.65
N ASN A 82 0.20 -20.02 -7.53
CA ASN A 82 0.56 -21.44 -7.35
C ASN A 82 -0.09 -22.38 -8.39
N VAL A 83 -1.28 -22.07 -8.90
CA VAL A 83 -1.92 -22.87 -9.96
C VAL A 83 -1.16 -22.70 -11.28
N VAL A 84 -0.81 -21.46 -11.63
CA VAL A 84 0.03 -21.13 -12.80
C VAL A 84 1.38 -21.84 -12.69
N LYS A 85 2.05 -21.73 -11.54
CA LYS A 85 3.33 -22.40 -11.29
C LYS A 85 3.24 -23.92 -11.41
N ALA A 86 2.18 -24.52 -10.88
CA ALA A 86 1.98 -25.97 -10.92
C ALA A 86 1.61 -26.49 -12.33
N SER A 87 1.02 -25.66 -13.19
CA SER A 87 0.65 -26.04 -14.55
C SER A 87 1.78 -25.89 -15.56
N ARG A 88 2.75 -25.00 -15.34
CA ARG A 88 3.90 -24.74 -16.23
C ARG A 88 4.57 -26.00 -16.80
N PRO A 89 4.85 -27.07 -16.03
CA PRO A 89 5.46 -28.29 -16.57
C PRO A 89 4.67 -28.92 -17.74
N ARG A 90 3.33 -28.78 -17.77
CA ARG A 90 2.48 -29.31 -18.86
C ARG A 90 2.85 -28.67 -20.21
N TYR A 91 3.20 -27.39 -20.20
CA TYR A 91 3.45 -26.62 -21.43
C TYR A 91 4.90 -26.73 -21.89
N VAL A 92 5.85 -26.83 -20.94
CA VAL A 92 7.28 -27.00 -21.25
C VAL A 92 7.56 -28.33 -21.96
N VAL A 93 6.84 -29.40 -21.59
CA VAL A 93 7.02 -30.73 -22.20
C VAL A 93 6.48 -30.77 -23.64
N VAL A 94 5.38 -30.06 -23.91
CA VAL A 94 4.72 -30.04 -25.22
C VAL A 94 5.38 -29.04 -26.18
N ASN A 95 5.85 -27.90 -25.69
CA ASN A 95 6.44 -26.82 -26.48
C ASN A 95 7.95 -26.64 -26.22
N ARG A 96 8.75 -27.67 -26.53
CA ARG A 96 10.23 -27.66 -26.36
C ARG A 96 10.98 -26.53 -27.10
N ARG A 97 10.31 -25.75 -27.98
CA ARG A 97 10.94 -24.76 -28.87
C ARG A 97 10.49 -23.31 -28.65
N ARG A 98 9.42 -23.06 -27.89
CA ARG A 98 8.93 -21.70 -27.57
C ARG A 98 8.20 -21.70 -26.24
N ASP A 99 8.61 -20.85 -25.31
CA ASP A 99 7.78 -20.50 -24.17
C ASP A 99 6.54 -19.76 -24.70
N PRO A 100 5.32 -20.28 -24.50
CA PRO A 100 4.11 -19.63 -24.99
C PRO A 100 3.81 -18.29 -24.30
N GLY A 101 4.49 -17.99 -23.18
CA GLY A 101 4.30 -16.79 -22.37
C GLY A 101 3.15 -16.94 -21.37
N ASP A 102 3.25 -16.25 -20.23
CA ASP A 102 2.29 -16.39 -19.13
C ASP A 102 0.86 -15.95 -19.52
N ALA A 103 0.71 -15.00 -20.45
CA ALA A 103 -0.61 -14.60 -20.98
C ALA A 103 -1.33 -15.73 -21.72
N TYR A 104 -0.60 -16.53 -22.52
CA TYR A 104 -1.19 -17.71 -23.16
C TYR A 104 -1.54 -18.77 -22.11
N LEU A 105 -0.63 -19.02 -21.16
CA LEU A 105 -0.84 -20.00 -20.08
C LEU A 105 -2.11 -19.69 -19.29
N LEU A 106 -2.35 -18.41 -18.96
CA LEU A 106 -3.56 -17.97 -18.27
C LEU A 106 -4.82 -18.18 -19.11
N ALA A 107 -4.78 -17.83 -20.40
CA ALA A 107 -5.92 -18.02 -21.31
C ALA A 107 -6.27 -19.50 -21.47
N ASP A 108 -5.26 -20.35 -21.67
CA ASP A 108 -5.39 -21.79 -21.92
C ASP A 108 -5.85 -22.55 -20.66
N LEU A 109 -5.35 -22.16 -19.48
CA LEU A 109 -5.84 -22.67 -18.20
C LEU A 109 -7.32 -22.36 -18.02
N LEU A 110 -7.73 -21.12 -18.29
CA LEU A 110 -9.12 -20.73 -18.15
C LEU A 110 -10.01 -21.45 -19.16
N TRP A 111 -9.54 -21.64 -20.39
CA TRP A 111 -10.26 -22.40 -21.41
C TRP A 111 -10.42 -23.89 -21.04
N THR A 112 -9.35 -24.55 -20.58
CA THR A 112 -9.38 -25.99 -20.25
C THR A 112 -10.10 -26.28 -18.94
N ASP A 113 -9.89 -25.43 -17.93
CA ASP A 113 -10.32 -25.67 -16.55
C ASP A 113 -11.39 -24.65 -16.08
N GLU A 114 -12.18 -24.05 -17.00
CA GLU A 114 -13.17 -23.00 -16.67
C GLU A 114 -14.06 -23.39 -15.48
N HIS A 115 -14.55 -24.63 -15.49
CA HIS A 115 -15.42 -25.21 -14.45
C HIS A 115 -14.81 -25.22 -13.04
N ARG A 116 -13.48 -25.05 -12.91
CA ARG A 116 -12.77 -25.03 -11.62
C ARG A 116 -12.54 -23.61 -11.10
N PHE A 117 -12.69 -22.60 -11.94
CA PHE A 117 -12.41 -21.22 -11.57
C PHE A 117 -13.70 -20.43 -11.33
N ARG A 118 -13.63 -19.50 -10.37
CA ARG A 118 -14.77 -18.67 -9.99
C ARG A 118 -14.57 -17.25 -10.50
N ARG A 119 -15.54 -16.75 -11.27
CA ARG A 119 -15.61 -15.35 -11.71
C ARG A 119 -15.67 -14.41 -10.50
N LEU A 120 -14.89 -13.34 -10.54
CA LEU A 120 -14.96 -12.25 -9.56
C LEU A 120 -16.30 -11.54 -9.69
N ARG A 121 -16.96 -11.34 -8.56
CA ARG A 121 -18.13 -10.48 -8.50
C ARG A 121 -17.68 -9.03 -8.34
N PRO A 122 -18.33 -8.08 -9.03
CA PRO A 122 -18.09 -6.67 -8.78
C PRO A 122 -18.25 -6.34 -7.29
N LEU A 123 -17.32 -5.56 -6.77
CA LEU A 123 -17.36 -5.13 -5.37
C LEU A 123 -18.32 -3.96 -5.22
N PHE A 124 -19.12 -3.98 -4.15
CA PHE A 124 -19.92 -2.83 -3.75
C PHE A 124 -19.03 -1.64 -3.39
N GLY A 125 -19.53 -0.42 -3.58
CA GLY A 125 -18.77 0.82 -3.34
C GLY A 125 -18.16 0.89 -1.92
N GLU A 126 -18.88 0.42 -0.91
CA GLU A 126 -18.42 0.37 0.48
C GLU A 126 -17.21 -0.56 0.66
N VAL A 127 -17.19 -1.70 -0.04
CA VAL A 127 -16.07 -2.65 0.01
C VAL A 127 -14.84 -2.09 -0.70
N LYS A 128 -15.02 -1.35 -1.80
CA LYS A 128 -13.93 -0.62 -2.47
C LYS A 128 -13.33 0.44 -1.52
N ALA A 129 -14.19 1.22 -0.85
CA ALA A 129 -13.75 2.25 0.11
C ALA A 129 -13.01 1.65 1.31
N LEU A 130 -13.53 0.58 1.93
CA LEU A 130 -12.86 -0.11 3.03
C LEU A 130 -11.48 -0.63 2.62
N ARG A 131 -11.34 -1.18 1.42
CA ARG A 131 -10.05 -1.65 0.90
C ARG A 131 -9.03 -0.53 0.70
N ALA A 132 -9.48 0.64 0.23
CA ALA A 132 -8.60 1.80 0.10
C ALA A 132 -8.03 2.20 1.47
N LEU A 133 -8.87 2.24 2.51
CA LEU A 133 -8.45 2.54 3.88
C LEU A 133 -7.48 1.48 4.45
N VAL A 134 -7.72 0.20 4.16
CA VAL A 134 -6.80 -0.88 4.61
C VAL A 134 -5.43 -0.73 3.96
N ARG A 135 -5.37 -0.41 2.66
CA ARG A 135 -4.10 -0.16 1.96
C ARG A 135 -3.36 1.04 2.53
N GLU A 136 -4.07 2.16 2.73
CA GLU A 136 -3.49 3.35 3.34
C GLU A 136 -2.93 3.06 4.74
N ARG A 137 -3.63 2.25 5.54
CA ARG A 137 -3.12 1.77 6.82
C ARG A 137 -1.83 0.96 6.66
N ASP A 138 -1.78 0.02 5.73
CA ASP A 138 -0.60 -0.83 5.52
C ASP A 138 0.60 0.01 5.07
N ASP A 139 0.38 1.00 4.20
CA ASP A 139 1.40 1.97 3.78
C ASP A 139 1.91 2.80 4.97
N LEU A 140 1.00 3.32 5.81
CA LEU A 140 1.36 4.08 7.03
C LEU A 140 2.12 3.21 8.05
N VAL A 141 1.79 1.93 8.16
CA VAL A 141 2.53 0.99 9.02
C VAL A 141 3.95 0.78 8.48
N ALA A 142 4.10 0.60 7.17
CA ALA A 142 5.42 0.48 6.54
C ALA A 142 6.26 1.76 6.72
N GLU A 143 5.65 2.92 6.53
CA GLU A 143 6.29 4.23 6.76
C GLU A 143 6.72 4.38 8.22
N ARG A 144 5.85 4.03 9.19
CA ARG A 144 6.21 4.05 10.61
C ARG A 144 7.43 3.19 10.91
N VAL A 145 7.48 1.97 10.37
CA VAL A 145 8.63 1.06 10.55
C VAL A 145 9.89 1.64 9.93
N ALA A 146 9.79 2.21 8.73
CA ALA A 146 10.92 2.85 8.06
C ALA A 146 11.46 4.03 8.88
N LEU A 147 10.59 4.91 9.38
CA LEU A 147 10.95 6.05 10.23
C LEU A 147 11.56 5.59 11.57
N ALA A 148 11.01 4.54 12.18
CA ALA A 148 11.56 3.97 13.41
C ALA A 148 12.99 3.43 13.21
N ASN A 149 13.23 2.75 12.09
CA ASN A 149 14.56 2.25 11.72
C ASN A 149 15.54 3.39 11.41
N GLN A 150 15.10 4.42 10.71
CA GLN A 150 15.92 5.63 10.47
C GLN A 150 16.29 6.32 11.77
N LEU A 151 15.32 6.51 12.68
CA LEU A 151 15.57 7.10 14.00
C LEU A 151 16.55 6.26 14.81
N ARG A 152 16.38 4.93 14.81
CA ARG A 152 17.29 4.01 15.48
C ARG A 152 18.72 4.15 14.95
N ALA A 153 18.91 4.09 13.64
CA ALA A 153 20.23 4.20 13.02
C ALA A 153 20.93 5.54 13.35
N LEU A 154 20.17 6.64 13.33
CA LEU A 154 20.68 7.96 13.73
C LEU A 154 21.12 7.94 15.20
N LEU A 155 20.27 7.46 16.11
CA LEU A 155 20.59 7.42 17.53
C LEU A 155 21.71 6.42 17.86
N GLU A 156 21.83 5.30 17.16
CA GLU A 156 22.96 4.37 17.34
C GLU A 156 24.31 5.03 16.96
N SER A 157 24.32 6.02 16.07
CA SER A 157 25.54 6.75 15.75
C SER A 157 25.91 7.83 16.78
N CYS A 158 24.91 8.54 17.31
CA CYS A 158 25.13 9.78 18.09
C CYS A 158 24.79 9.64 19.57
N TRP A 159 23.84 8.79 19.93
CA TRP A 159 23.35 8.62 21.30
C TRP A 159 22.79 7.19 21.54
N PRO A 160 23.65 6.15 21.57
CA PRO A 160 23.23 4.74 21.69
C PRO A 160 22.38 4.44 22.94
N GLY A 161 22.62 5.15 24.04
CA GLY A 161 21.86 5.00 25.29
C GLY A 161 20.36 5.25 25.13
N ALA A 162 19.96 6.14 24.22
CA ALA A 162 18.54 6.39 23.89
C ALA A 162 17.82 5.16 23.35
N VAL A 163 18.58 4.36 22.60
CA VAL A 163 18.08 3.17 21.92
C VAL A 163 17.98 2.01 22.91
N ALA A 164 18.87 1.96 23.91
CA ALA A 164 18.97 0.86 24.86
C ALA A 164 18.01 0.96 26.06
N ILE A 165 17.59 2.16 26.43
CA ILE A 165 16.81 2.40 27.65
C ILE A 165 15.44 1.70 27.60
N PHE A 166 14.65 1.89 26.54
CA PHE A 166 13.31 1.28 26.39
C PHE A 166 13.31 0.17 25.32
N ALA A 167 12.25 -0.63 25.28
CA ALA A 167 12.16 -1.78 24.37
C ALA A 167 12.01 -1.34 22.89
N ASP A 168 11.03 -0.48 22.61
CA ASP A 168 10.70 -0.03 21.26
C ASP A 168 11.02 1.46 21.11
N ILE A 169 11.75 1.82 20.06
CA ILE A 169 12.22 3.20 19.83
C ILE A 169 11.09 4.16 19.45
N ASP A 170 10.04 3.64 18.80
CA ASP A 170 8.84 4.36 18.39
C ASP A 170 7.71 4.27 19.43
N SER A 171 7.97 3.71 20.61
CA SER A 171 7.00 3.78 21.71
C SER A 171 6.80 5.22 22.19
N PRO A 172 5.59 5.60 22.67
CA PRO A 172 5.33 6.95 23.15
C PRO A 172 6.31 7.45 24.21
N ILE A 173 6.77 6.56 25.11
CA ILE A 173 7.73 6.90 26.16
C ILE A 173 9.15 7.11 25.62
N SER A 174 9.60 6.28 24.67
CA SER A 174 10.90 6.45 24.00
C SER A 174 10.95 7.77 23.23
N LEU A 175 9.91 8.07 22.45
CA LEU A 175 9.84 9.33 21.71
C LEU A 175 9.78 10.54 22.65
N ALA A 176 9.05 10.44 23.76
CA ALA A 176 9.04 11.50 24.77
C ALA A 176 10.42 11.67 25.44
N PHE A 177 11.15 10.58 25.65
CA PHE A 177 12.47 10.58 26.25
C PHE A 177 13.48 11.24 25.32
N VAL A 178 13.52 10.85 24.05
CA VAL A 178 14.38 11.45 23.02
C VAL A 178 14.07 12.94 22.85
N LYS A 179 12.80 13.34 22.87
CA LYS A 179 12.42 14.77 22.83
C LYS A 179 12.91 15.55 24.05
N ARG A 180 12.91 14.93 25.24
CA ARG A 180 13.31 15.58 26.49
C ARG A 180 14.83 15.60 26.70
N TYR A 181 15.49 14.56 26.25
CA TYR A 181 16.91 14.30 26.43
C TYR A 181 17.57 13.99 25.09
N PRO A 182 17.62 14.91 24.11
CA PRO A 182 18.04 14.59 22.74
C PRO A 182 19.51 14.18 22.58
N THR A 183 20.33 14.38 23.62
CA THR A 183 21.79 14.17 23.58
C THR A 183 22.31 13.49 24.85
N PRO A 184 23.48 12.82 24.81
CA PRO A 184 24.12 12.28 26.01
C PRO A 184 24.24 13.33 27.12
N ASN A 185 24.74 14.53 26.79
CA ASN A 185 24.90 15.64 27.73
C ASN A 185 23.60 16.13 28.36
N SER A 186 22.50 16.15 27.60
CA SER A 186 21.18 16.52 28.17
C SER A 186 20.72 15.53 29.26
N SER A 187 21.16 14.27 29.18
CA SER A 187 20.87 13.21 30.14
C SER A 187 21.90 13.09 31.27
N ALA A 188 23.00 13.86 31.26
CA ALA A 188 24.08 13.74 32.24
C ALA A 188 23.64 13.95 33.70
N ARG A 189 22.58 14.73 33.93
CA ARG A 189 21.99 14.96 35.28
C ARG A 189 20.73 14.12 35.54
N LEU A 190 20.47 13.10 34.73
CA LEU A 190 19.36 12.20 34.90
C LEU A 190 19.67 11.19 36.00
N GLY A 191 19.14 11.43 37.20
CA GLY A 191 19.20 10.48 38.30
C GLY A 191 17.92 9.67 38.46
N GLN A 192 17.95 8.64 39.31
CA GLN A 192 16.86 7.68 39.52
C GLN A 192 15.52 8.35 39.81
N LYS A 193 15.48 9.34 40.71
CA LYS A 193 14.25 10.08 41.06
C LYS A 193 13.64 10.81 39.86
N ARG A 194 14.48 11.38 38.99
CA ARG A 194 14.02 12.10 37.79
C ARG A 194 13.49 11.12 36.74
N LEU A 195 14.17 9.98 36.54
CA LEU A 195 13.69 8.95 35.63
C LEU A 195 12.39 8.32 36.14
N ALA A 196 12.27 8.04 37.44
CA ALA A 196 11.03 7.54 38.05
C ALA A 196 9.86 8.51 37.84
N SER A 197 10.08 9.82 38.04
CA SER A 197 9.07 10.84 37.79
C SER A 197 8.67 10.92 36.31
N PHE A 198 9.66 10.80 35.41
CA PHE A 198 9.42 10.74 33.97
C PHE A 198 8.58 9.51 33.58
N MET A 199 8.94 8.33 34.07
CA MET A 199 8.21 7.08 33.86
C MET A 199 6.76 7.17 34.35
N ALA A 200 6.54 7.72 35.55
CA ALA A 200 5.21 7.92 36.11
C ALA A 200 4.36 8.86 35.25
N ARG A 201 4.94 9.98 34.79
CA ARG A 201 4.27 10.95 33.91
C ARG A 201 3.84 10.33 32.57
N HIS A 202 4.63 9.40 32.05
CA HIS A 202 4.37 8.73 30.78
C HIS A 202 3.70 7.35 30.94
N ALA A 203 3.15 7.06 32.13
CA ALA A 203 2.43 5.83 32.44
C ALA A 203 3.20 4.57 32.01
N TYR A 204 4.50 4.53 32.31
CA TYR A 204 5.34 3.38 31.95
C TYR A 204 4.81 2.09 32.59
N CYS A 205 4.45 1.13 31.74
CA CYS A 205 3.91 -0.17 32.14
C CYS A 205 4.91 -1.32 31.99
N GLY A 206 6.18 -1.01 31.68
CA GLY A 206 7.22 -2.03 31.57
C GLY A 206 7.65 -2.56 32.94
N ARG A 207 8.27 -3.73 32.96
CA ARG A 207 8.62 -4.45 34.20
C ARG A 207 9.95 -4.01 34.84
N ARG A 208 10.66 -3.08 34.20
CA ARG A 208 11.99 -2.64 34.67
C ARG A 208 11.88 -1.44 35.59
N SER A 209 12.63 -1.49 36.68
CA SER A 209 12.78 -0.39 37.62
C SER A 209 13.53 0.79 37.00
N PRO A 210 13.39 2.00 37.55
CA PRO A 210 14.19 3.16 37.13
C PRO A 210 15.71 2.94 37.26
N GLU A 211 16.15 2.10 38.20
CA GLU A 211 17.57 1.76 38.39
C GLU A 211 18.10 0.95 37.21
N GLU A 212 17.39 -0.12 36.83
CA GLU A 212 17.76 -0.96 35.68
C GLU A 212 17.76 -0.18 34.36
N LEU A 213 16.83 0.77 34.21
CA LEU A 213 16.77 1.63 33.01
C LEU A 213 17.91 2.65 32.97
N LEU A 214 18.33 3.19 34.11
CA LEU A 214 19.52 4.04 34.19
C LEU A 214 20.79 3.26 33.91
N ASP A 215 20.89 2.06 34.46
CA ASP A 215 22.05 1.20 34.22
C ASP A 215 22.19 0.88 32.71
N ARG A 216 21.09 0.58 32.03
CA ARG A 216 21.06 0.44 30.56
C ARG A 216 21.48 1.69 29.80
N LEU A 217 21.05 2.86 30.28
CA LEU A 217 21.41 4.14 29.66
C LEU A 217 22.92 4.42 29.81
N CYS A 218 23.49 4.15 30.98
CA CYS A 218 24.89 4.41 31.31
C CYS A 218 25.87 3.35 30.78
N SER A 219 25.42 2.10 30.64
CA SER A 219 26.22 0.99 30.09
C SER A 219 26.30 1.00 28.57
N ALA A 220 25.49 1.82 27.89
CA ALA A 220 25.51 1.93 26.45
C ALA A 220 26.81 2.59 25.95
N PRO A 221 27.31 2.22 24.75
CA PRO A 221 28.49 2.84 24.16
C PRO A 221 28.36 4.36 24.03
N THR A 222 29.49 5.07 24.15
CA THR A 222 29.55 6.50 23.85
C THR A 222 29.35 6.71 22.36
N GLY A 223 28.39 7.56 21.98
CA GLY A 223 28.16 7.93 20.59
C GLY A 223 29.26 8.84 20.04
N LEU A 224 29.33 8.96 18.71
CA LEU A 224 30.32 9.77 17.98
C LEU A 224 29.87 11.24 17.81
N ALA A 225 28.88 11.71 18.57
CA ALA A 225 28.40 13.08 18.44
C ALA A 225 29.51 14.08 18.80
N SER A 226 29.82 15.00 17.87
CA SER A 226 30.70 16.13 18.16
C SER A 226 29.97 17.14 19.04
N ASP A 227 30.72 17.92 19.84
CA ASP A 227 30.15 18.97 20.70
C ASP A 227 29.24 19.96 19.92
N ALA A 228 29.54 20.19 18.63
CA ALA A 228 28.73 21.01 17.74
C ALA A 228 27.38 20.35 17.36
N ALA A 229 27.38 19.05 17.05
CA ALA A 229 26.16 18.30 16.77
C ALA A 229 25.26 18.20 18.01
N GLU A 230 25.87 18.11 19.21
CA GLU A 230 25.12 18.11 20.45
C GLU A 230 24.47 19.47 20.77
N ALA A 231 25.15 20.57 20.46
CA ALA A 231 24.60 21.92 20.64
C ALA A 231 23.39 22.16 19.73
N GLU A 232 23.45 21.71 18.47
CA GLU A 232 22.37 21.86 17.49
C GLU A 232 21.15 20.97 17.81
N ALA A 233 21.37 19.72 18.23
CA ALA A 233 20.30 18.84 18.69
C ALA A 233 19.58 19.40 19.93
N SER A 234 20.35 19.98 20.86
CA SER A 234 19.81 20.66 22.05
C SER A 234 19.00 21.90 21.67
N ALA A 235 19.42 22.67 20.67
CA ALA A 235 18.71 23.84 20.16
C ALA A 235 17.41 23.47 19.41
N THR A 236 17.44 22.42 18.59
CA THR A 236 16.29 21.96 17.80
C THR A 236 15.14 21.44 18.68
N SER A 237 15.44 20.82 19.82
CA SER A 237 14.42 20.42 20.81
C SER A 237 13.61 21.58 21.41
N ARG A 238 14.08 22.84 21.25
CA ARG A 238 13.38 24.06 21.71
C ARG A 238 12.45 24.67 20.66
N TRP A 239 12.34 24.10 19.46
CA TRP A 239 11.53 24.67 18.37
C TRP A 239 10.01 24.48 18.60
N PRO A 240 9.17 25.51 18.36
CA PRO A 240 7.77 25.53 18.81
C PRO A 240 6.77 24.64 18.03
N TRP A 241 7.22 23.84 17.06
CA TRP A 241 6.35 22.98 16.23
C TRP A 241 6.09 21.59 16.84
N SER A 242 6.52 21.36 18.07
CA SER A 242 6.34 20.10 18.82
C SER A 242 4.92 19.91 19.41
N ARG A 243 3.92 20.69 18.96
CA ARG A 243 2.52 20.49 19.33
C ARG A 243 1.93 19.28 18.59
N PRO A 244 1.16 18.39 19.25
CA PRO A 244 0.47 17.31 18.57
C PRO A 244 -0.48 17.86 17.50
N TRP A 245 -0.54 17.16 16.36
CA TRP A 245 -1.56 17.35 15.35
C TRP A 245 -2.96 17.22 15.99
N SER A 246 -3.78 18.28 15.90
CA SER A 246 -5.19 18.24 16.29
C SER A 246 -6.04 17.90 15.06
N PRO A 247 -6.94 16.89 15.11
CA PRO A 247 -7.80 16.54 13.98
C PRO A 247 -8.85 17.60 13.61
N SER A 248 -8.94 18.72 14.33
CA SER A 248 -10.11 19.61 14.27
C SER A 248 -10.09 20.70 13.19
N SER A 249 -9.18 20.69 12.21
CA SER A 249 -9.08 21.78 11.21
C SER A 249 -9.64 21.47 9.82
N ARG A 250 -10.35 20.34 9.62
CA ARG A 250 -11.11 20.09 8.38
C ARG A 250 -12.61 19.96 8.63
N ALA A 251 -13.20 21.04 9.14
CA ALA A 251 -14.65 21.25 9.10
C ALA A 251 -14.97 22.74 8.89
N SER A 252 -14.69 23.26 7.68
CA SER A 252 -15.35 24.47 7.17
C SER A 252 -15.16 24.65 5.66
N ALA A 253 -15.42 23.61 4.86
CA ALA A 253 -15.85 23.83 3.48
C ALA A 253 -17.38 23.82 3.47
N ARG A 254 -17.99 24.96 3.84
CA ARG A 254 -19.40 25.20 3.57
C ARG A 254 -19.60 25.11 2.06
N SER A 255 -20.36 24.13 1.59
CA SER A 255 -20.93 24.13 0.25
C SER A 255 -21.80 25.37 0.09
N PRO A 256 -21.63 26.20 -0.96
CA PRO A 256 -22.60 27.22 -1.26
C PRO A 256 -23.89 26.54 -1.72
N ALA A 257 -24.98 26.81 -0.99
CA ALA A 257 -26.33 26.43 -1.34
C ALA A 257 -26.63 26.87 -2.79
N ARG A 258 -26.91 25.90 -3.67
CA ARG A 258 -27.56 26.19 -4.94
C ARG A 258 -29.01 26.54 -4.63
N SER A 259 -29.33 27.82 -4.74
CA SER A 259 -30.68 28.35 -4.78
C SER A 259 -31.48 27.65 -5.88
N SER A 260 -32.54 26.97 -5.48
CA SER A 260 -33.64 26.56 -6.34
C SER A 260 -34.41 27.80 -6.78
N THR A 261 -34.45 28.04 -8.10
CA THR A 261 -35.42 28.96 -8.71
C THR A 261 -36.23 28.17 -9.73
N PRO A 262 -37.57 28.34 -9.80
CA PRO A 262 -38.45 27.40 -10.47
C PRO A 262 -38.45 27.61 -11.98
N TRP A 263 -38.61 26.51 -12.72
CA TRP A 263 -38.88 26.51 -14.16
C TRP A 263 -40.14 27.33 -14.47
N ARG A 264 -39.98 28.44 -15.21
CA ARG A 264 -41.08 29.12 -15.91
C ARG A 264 -41.41 28.35 -17.19
N SER A 265 -42.60 27.78 -17.23
CA SER A 265 -43.29 27.39 -18.45
C SER A 265 -43.58 28.65 -19.30
N SER A 266 -43.21 28.62 -20.58
CA SER A 266 -43.69 29.57 -21.58
C SER A 266 -44.70 28.87 -22.50
N PRO A 267 -45.82 29.51 -22.88
CA PRO A 267 -46.89 28.88 -23.65
C PRO A 267 -46.59 28.91 -25.15
N GLN A 268 -46.95 27.83 -25.85
CA GLN A 268 -47.10 27.80 -27.30
C GLN A 268 -48.23 28.74 -27.72
N ALA A 269 -47.90 29.72 -28.58
CA ALA A 269 -48.87 30.43 -29.40
C ALA A 269 -48.67 30.00 -30.86
N ARG A 270 -49.81 29.68 -31.50
CA ARG A 270 -49.97 29.19 -32.87
C ARG A 270 -49.55 30.23 -33.90
N SER A 271 -49.09 29.75 -35.05
CA SER A 271 -49.44 30.25 -36.39
C SER A 271 -49.37 29.07 -37.34
#